data_AF-A0A355YPE3-F1
#
_entry.id   AF-A0A355YPE3-F1
#
_cell.length_a   1.000
_cell.length_b   1.000
_cell.length_c   1.000
_cell.angle_alpha   90.00
_cell.angle_beta   90.00
_cell.angle_gamma   90.00
#
_symmetry.space_group_name_H-M   'P 1'
#
loop_
_entity.id
_entity.type
_entity.pdbx_description
1 polymer ?
#
loop_
_entity_poly.entity_id
_entity_poly.type
_entity_poly.pdbx_seq_one_letter_code
_entity_poly.pdbx_strand_id
1 'polypeptide(L)'
;MVASEQIEQFLRFLREAETDLHIAQDEEKQANEETQDILHRLELCDDDADFTGKLAGKLRVTRRMRRRAKDTREVCSPVYAWAEEYSAVVKSLERLLGDVRKIEARQQNRMYIPRTDILEEK
;
A
#
# COMPACT_ATOMS: atom_id res chain seq x y z
N MET A 1 0.35 15.96 15.96
CA MET A 1 0.71 14.62 15.47
C MET A 1 1.64 14.02 16.50
N VAL A 2 1.26 12.87 17.05
CA VAL A 2 2.01 12.20 18.12
C VAL A 2 3.09 11.32 17.48
N ALA A 3 4.25 11.12 18.11
CA ALA A 3 5.39 10.48 17.44
C ALA A 3 5.08 9.01 17.06
N SER A 4 4.30 8.30 17.89
CA SER A 4 3.81 6.96 17.55
C SER A 4 2.96 6.92 16.29
N GLU A 5 2.20 7.98 16.01
CA GLU A 5 1.32 8.08 14.84
C GLU A 5 2.14 8.07 13.54
N GLN A 6 3.27 8.76 13.51
CA GLN A 6 4.15 8.80 12.33
C GLN A 6 4.82 7.45 12.07
N ILE A 7 5.27 6.77 13.12
CA ILE A 7 5.89 5.44 13.01
C ILE A 7 4.84 4.42 12.54
N GLU A 8 3.62 4.50 13.07
CA GLU A 8 2.50 3.66 12.63
C GLU A 8 2.13 3.91 11.16
N GLN A 9 2.05 5.17 10.74
CA GLN A 9 1.79 5.53 9.34
C GLN A 9 2.85 4.96 8.40
N PHE A 10 4.13 5.03 8.78
CA PHE A 10 5.22 4.46 7.99
C PHE A 10 5.13 2.92 7.91
N LEU A 11 4.90 2.23 9.04
CA LEU A 11 4.72 0.78 9.06
C LEU A 11 3.48 0.33 8.26
N ARG A 12 2.41 1.14 8.27
CA ARG A 12 1.24 0.90 7.44
C ARG A 12 1.58 1.07 5.96
N PHE A 13 2.29 2.12 5.59
CA PHE A 13 2.76 2.34 4.21
C PHE A 13 3.56 1.15 3.67
N LEU A 14 4.47 0.55 4.45
CA LEU A 14 5.22 -0.63 4.01
C LEU A 14 4.30 -1.83 3.70
N ARG A 15 3.26 -2.05 4.52
CA ARG A 15 2.28 -3.13 4.31
C ARG A 15 1.33 -2.85 3.13
N GLU A 16 0.93 -1.59 2.97
CA GLU A 16 0.13 -1.13 1.83
C GLU A 16 0.92 -1.33 0.53
N ALA A 17 2.21 -0.99 0.49
CA ALA A 17 3.05 -1.21 -0.69
C ALA A 17 3.15 -2.69 -1.09
N GLU A 18 3.28 -3.62 -0.14
CA GLU A 18 3.22 -5.06 -0.41
C GLU A 18 1.87 -5.48 -0.98
N THR A 19 0.78 -5.03 -0.36
CA THR A 19 -0.58 -5.38 -0.79
C THR A 19 -0.87 -4.86 -2.20
N ASP A 20 -0.57 -3.59 -2.44
CA ASP A 20 -0.74 -2.93 -3.73
C ASP A 20 0.14 -3.56 -4.80
N LEU A 21 1.34 -4.03 -4.45
CA LEU A 21 2.21 -4.76 -5.38
C LEU A 21 1.55 -6.05 -5.88
N HIS A 22 1.02 -6.87 -4.97
CA HIS A 22 0.35 -8.12 -5.34
C HIS A 22 -0.90 -7.88 -6.19
N ILE A 23 -1.75 -6.93 -5.79
CA ILE A 23 -2.94 -6.55 -6.56
C ILE A 23 -2.53 -6.08 -7.96
N ALA A 24 -1.53 -5.21 -8.06
CA ALA A 24 -1.06 -4.68 -9.34
C ALA A 24 -0.46 -5.77 -10.25
N GLN A 25 0.21 -6.78 -9.69
CA GLN A 25 0.72 -7.93 -10.45
C GLN A 25 -0.43 -8.75 -11.05
N ASP A 26 -1.46 -9.03 -10.24
CA ASP A 26 -2.64 -9.79 -10.69
C ASP A 26 -3.44 -9.01 -11.73
N GLU A 27 -3.67 -7.71 -11.52
CA GLU A 27 -4.34 -6.84 -12.49
C GLU A 27 -3.56 -6.71 -13.81
N GLU A 28 -2.23 -6.55 -13.76
CA GLU A 28 -1.41 -6.52 -14.96
C GLU A 28 -1.51 -7.85 -15.73
N LYS A 29 -1.49 -8.99 -15.03
CA LYS A 29 -1.65 -10.32 -15.62
C LYS A 29 -3.02 -10.48 -16.27
N GLN A 30 -4.09 -10.22 -15.53
CA GLN A 30 -5.47 -10.34 -16.03
C GLN A 30 -5.69 -9.46 -17.26
N ALA A 31 -5.25 -8.21 -17.23
CA ALA A 31 -5.43 -7.31 -18.37
C ALA A 31 -4.60 -7.73 -19.59
N ASN A 32 -3.49 -8.47 -19.41
CA ASN A 32 -2.78 -9.08 -20.53
C ASN A 32 -3.56 -10.28 -21.11
N GLU A 33 -4.16 -11.12 -20.27
CA GLU A 33 -5.03 -12.23 -20.70
C GLU A 33 -6.24 -11.71 -21.48
N GLU A 34 -6.96 -10.72 -20.94
CA GLU A 34 -8.07 -10.06 -21.63
C GLU A 34 -7.65 -9.42 -22.95
N THR A 35 -6.42 -8.86 -23.02
CA THR A 35 -5.88 -8.34 -24.28
C THR A 35 -5.77 -9.45 -25.31
N GLN A 36 -5.25 -10.63 -24.92
CA GLN A 36 -5.12 -11.77 -25.84
C GLN A 36 -6.49 -12.29 -26.30
N ASP A 37 -7.47 -12.38 -25.40
CA ASP A 37 -8.83 -12.80 -25.76
C ASP A 37 -9.45 -11.88 -26.83
N ILE A 38 -9.28 -10.56 -26.68
CA ILE A 38 -9.77 -9.59 -27.66
C ILE A 38 -9.03 -9.73 -29.00
N LEU A 39 -7.70 -9.91 -28.96
CA LEU A 39 -6.90 -10.08 -30.18
C LEU A 39 -7.25 -11.38 -30.90
N HIS A 40 -7.42 -12.49 -30.19
CA HIS A 40 -7.83 -13.76 -30.76
C HIS A 40 -9.22 -13.67 -31.41
N ARG A 41 -10.17 -12.97 -30.80
CA ARG A 41 -11.49 -12.75 -31.41
C ARG A 41 -11.38 -11.98 -32.73
N LEU A 42 -10.57 -10.93 -32.76
CA LEU A 42 -10.32 -10.13 -33.96
C LEU A 42 -9.57 -10.91 -35.06
N GLU A 43 -8.75 -11.89 -34.69
CA GLU A 43 -7.99 -12.72 -35.63
C GLU A 43 -8.85 -13.84 -36.24
N LEU A 44 -9.66 -14.52 -35.42
CA LEU A 44 -10.31 -15.77 -35.80
C LEU A 44 -11.77 -15.62 -36.27
N CYS A 45 -12.38 -14.44 -36.11
CA CYS A 45 -13.80 -14.23 -36.39
C CYS A 45 -14.04 -13.03 -37.30
N ASP A 46 -14.89 -13.22 -38.30
CA ASP A 46 -15.36 -12.15 -39.19
C ASP A 46 -16.56 -11.41 -38.55
N ASP A 47 -16.26 -10.66 -37.50
CA ASP A 47 -17.26 -9.82 -36.82
C ASP A 47 -17.66 -8.60 -37.66
N ASP A 48 -18.89 -8.14 -37.49
CA ASP A 48 -19.34 -6.91 -38.14
C ASP A 48 -18.58 -5.67 -37.62
N ALA A 49 -18.71 -4.56 -38.34
CA ALA A 49 -17.99 -3.33 -38.02
C ALA A 49 -18.39 -2.72 -36.65
N ASP A 50 -19.65 -2.88 -36.23
CA ASP A 50 -20.13 -2.37 -34.94
C ASP A 50 -19.51 -3.16 -33.78
N PHE A 51 -19.51 -4.48 -33.89
CA PHE A 51 -18.89 -5.35 -32.89
C PHE A 51 -17.37 -5.17 -32.85
N THR A 52 -16.72 -5.08 -34.01
CA THR A 52 -15.29 -4.77 -34.11
C THR A 52 -14.96 -3.43 -33.43
N GLY A 53 -15.81 -2.40 -33.62
CA GLY A 53 -15.69 -1.12 -32.94
C GLY A 53 -15.79 -1.24 -31.41
N LYS A 54 -16.71 -2.08 -30.90
CA LYS A 54 -16.83 -2.38 -29.47
C LYS A 54 -15.59 -3.09 -28.93
N LEU A 55 -15.02 -4.05 -29.68
CA LEU A 55 -13.79 -4.73 -29.30
C LEU A 55 -12.59 -3.77 -29.22
N ALA A 56 -12.45 -2.87 -30.19
CA ALA A 56 -11.43 -1.81 -30.15
C ALA A 56 -11.59 -0.89 -28.91
N GLY A 57 -12.84 -0.57 -28.56
CA GLY A 57 -13.18 0.15 -27.33
C GLY A 57 -12.74 -0.59 -26.07
N LYS A 58 -13.07 -1.89 -25.97
CA LYS A 58 -12.64 -2.76 -24.85
C LYS A 58 -11.13 -2.85 -24.77
N LEU A 59 -10.44 -3.10 -25.89
CA LEU A 59 -8.98 -3.18 -25.95
C LEU A 59 -8.34 -1.91 -25.40
N ARG A 60 -8.84 -0.73 -25.79
CA ARG A 60 -8.33 0.55 -25.27
C ARG A 60 -8.48 0.66 -23.75
N VAL A 61 -9.61 0.22 -23.19
CA VAL A 61 -9.85 0.24 -21.74
C VAL A 61 -8.92 -0.75 -21.04
N THR A 62 -8.87 -2.00 -21.47
CA THR A 62 -8.00 -3.05 -20.91
C THR A 62 -6.52 -2.63 -20.94
N ARG A 63 -6.06 -2.03 -22.05
CA ARG A 63 -4.67 -1.54 -22.15
C ARG A 63 -4.36 -0.38 -21.20
N ARG A 64 -5.35 0.46 -20.87
CA ARG A 64 -5.21 1.53 -19.86
C ARG A 64 -5.19 0.96 -18.44
N MET A 65 -6.02 -0.04 -18.14
CA MET A 65 -5.99 -0.72 -16.84
C MET A 65 -4.63 -1.40 -16.62
N ARG A 66 -4.15 -2.16 -17.63
CA ARG A 66 -2.82 -2.75 -17.61
C ARG A 66 -1.71 -1.73 -17.37
N ARG A 67 -1.83 -0.52 -17.94
CA ARG A 67 -0.85 0.55 -17.72
C ARG A 67 -0.83 1.01 -16.27
N ARG A 68 -2.00 1.29 -15.70
CA ARG A 68 -2.13 1.71 -14.29
C ARG A 68 -1.57 0.66 -13.33
N ALA A 69 -1.92 -0.61 -13.55
CA ALA A 69 -1.38 -1.72 -12.77
C ALA A 69 0.16 -1.79 -12.87
N LYS A 70 0.72 -1.66 -14.08
CA LYS A 70 2.17 -1.61 -14.27
C LYS A 70 2.83 -0.44 -13.55
N ASP A 71 2.23 0.76 -13.62
CA ASP A 71 2.75 1.96 -12.97
C ASP A 71 2.75 1.78 -11.43
N THR A 72 1.68 1.24 -10.85
CA THR A 72 1.62 0.88 -9.42
C THR A 72 2.69 -0.15 -9.05
N ARG A 73 2.83 -1.23 -9.84
CA ARG A 73 3.84 -2.27 -9.62
C ARG A 73 5.25 -1.69 -9.62
N GLU A 74 5.57 -0.80 -10.55
CA GLU A 74 6.89 -0.16 -10.65
C GLU A 74 7.25 0.68 -9.41
N VAL A 75 6.26 1.35 -8.82
CA VAL A 75 6.46 2.14 -7.60
C VAL A 75 6.54 1.27 -6.35
N CYS A 76 5.65 0.27 -6.21
CA CYS A 76 5.58 -0.56 -5.02
C CYS A 76 6.72 -1.59 -4.93
N SER A 77 7.23 -2.06 -6.07
CA SER A 77 8.29 -3.08 -6.13
C SER A 77 9.57 -2.73 -5.35
N PRO A 78 10.19 -1.54 -5.49
CA PRO A 78 11.38 -1.21 -4.71
C PRO A 78 11.09 -1.06 -3.21
N VAL A 79 9.90 -0.60 -2.82
CA VAL A 79 9.49 -0.47 -1.42
C VAL A 79 9.35 -1.85 -0.78
N TYR A 80 8.66 -2.76 -1.46
CA TYR A 80 8.51 -4.15 -1.03
C TYR A 80 9.86 -4.86 -0.93
N ALA A 81 10.69 -4.77 -1.98
CA ALA A 81 12.00 -5.43 -2.01
C ALA A 81 12.89 -4.98 -0.83
N TRP A 82 12.90 -3.68 -0.53
CA TRP A 82 13.61 -3.18 0.64
C TRP A 82 13.00 -3.69 1.96
N ALA A 83 11.67 -3.67 2.10
CA ALA A 83 11.01 -4.14 3.31
C ALA A 83 11.26 -5.65 3.58
N GLU A 84 11.31 -6.45 2.51
CA GLU A 84 11.62 -7.87 2.55
C GLU A 84 13.09 -8.11 2.95
N GLU A 85 14.04 -7.46 2.27
CA GLU A 85 15.48 -7.54 2.54
C GLU A 85 15.82 -7.13 3.98
N TYR A 86 15.19 -6.05 4.45
CA TYR A 86 15.42 -5.48 5.79
C TYR A 86 14.32 -5.84 6.79
N SER A 87 13.70 -7.01 6.67
CA SER A 87 12.61 -7.46 7.56
C SER A 87 12.95 -7.42 9.07
N ALA A 88 14.23 -7.62 9.42
CA ALA A 88 14.70 -7.45 10.80
C ALA A 88 14.63 -5.99 11.29
N VAL A 89 14.91 -5.03 10.41
CA VAL A 89 14.79 -3.59 10.67
C VAL A 89 13.32 -3.21 10.81
N VAL A 90 12.45 -3.71 9.93
CA VAL A 90 10.99 -3.48 10.03
C VAL A 90 10.46 -3.96 11.39
N LYS A 91 10.83 -5.18 11.82
CA LYS A 91 10.50 -5.68 13.16
C LYS A 91 11.05 -4.82 14.29
N SER A 92 12.21 -4.19 14.11
CA SER A 92 12.76 -3.25 15.09
C SER A 92 11.94 -1.95 15.18
N LEU A 93 11.41 -1.46 14.05
CA LEU A 93 10.50 -0.31 14.01
C LEU A 93 9.16 -0.59 14.69
N GLU A 94 8.63 -1.81 14.56
CA GLU A 94 7.42 -2.24 15.29
C GLU A 94 7.63 -2.22 16.82
N ARG A 95 8.81 -2.64 17.29
CA ARG A 95 9.17 -2.54 18.71
C ARG A 95 9.31 -1.09 19.15
N LEU A 96 9.98 -0.26 18.34
CA LEU A 96 10.12 1.18 18.57
C LEU A 96 8.75 1.85 18.71
N LEU A 97 7.79 1.53 17.84
CA LEU A 97 6.40 2.02 17.94
C LEU A 97 5.80 1.67 19.30
N GLY A 98 5.96 0.42 19.75
CA GLY A 98 5.47 -0.03 21.04
C GLY A 98 6.07 0.75 22.22
N ASP A 99 7.37 1.02 22.20
CA ASP A 99 8.03 1.76 23.26
C ASP A 99 7.64 3.24 23.30
N VAL A 100 7.50 3.87 22.13
CA VAL A 100 7.00 5.25 22.02
C VAL A 100 5.56 5.35 22.55
N ARG A 101 4.68 4.41 22.17
CA ARG A 101 3.29 4.35 22.69
C ARG A 101 3.24 4.24 24.21
N LYS A 102 4.10 3.42 24.83
CA LYS A 102 4.18 3.31 26.31
C LYS A 102 4.59 4.63 26.94
N ILE A 103 5.57 5.32 26.36
CA ILE A 103 6.03 6.62 26.86
C ILE A 103 4.93 7.66 26.77
N GLU A 104 4.25 7.75 25.63
CA GLU A 104 3.16 8.71 25.40
C GLU A 104 1.97 8.44 26.32
N ALA A 105 1.57 7.17 26.49
CA ALA A 105 0.53 6.79 27.43
C ALA A 105 0.89 7.16 28.88
N ARG A 106 2.16 6.96 29.28
CA ARG A 106 2.67 7.40 30.58
C ARG A 106 2.66 8.92 30.71
N GLN A 107 3.02 9.66 29.65
CA GLN A 107 3.02 11.13 29.63
C GLN A 107 1.61 11.70 29.77
N GLN A 108 0.62 11.11 29.08
CA GLN A 108 -0.79 11.49 29.19
C GLN A 108 -1.37 11.21 30.59
N ASN A 109 -0.98 10.10 31.22
CA ASN A 109 -1.46 9.69 32.54
C ASN A 109 -0.53 10.12 33.70
N ARG A 110 0.29 11.17 33.52
CA ARG A 110 1.18 11.65 34.60
C ARG A 110 0.37 12.18 35.77
N MET A 111 0.42 11.48 36.90
CA MET A 111 0.07 12.03 38.21
C MET A 111 1.32 12.53 38.92
N TYR A 112 1.27 13.77 39.40
CA TYR A 112 2.30 14.36 40.24
C TYR A 112 2.01 14.03 41.70
N ILE A 113 2.99 13.46 42.40
CA ILE A 113 2.97 13.29 43.86
C ILE A 113 3.95 14.31 44.42
N PRO A 114 3.49 15.30 45.21
CA PRO A 114 4.37 16.28 45.85
C PRO A 114 5.45 15.57 46.68
N ARG A 115 6.71 15.93 46.47
CA ARG A 115 7.85 15.41 47.26
C ARG A 115 8.25 16.33 48.42
N THR A 116 7.61 17.49 48.48
CA THR A 116 7.92 18.59 49.40
C THR A 116 6.63 19.31 49.71
N ASP A 117 6.62 19.93 50.88
CA ASP A 117 5.49 20.66 51.47
C ASP A 117 5.27 22.03 50.80
N ILE A 118 6.00 22.35 49.72
CA ILE A 118 5.93 23.63 49.01
C ILE A 118 4.56 23.92 48.39
N LEU A 119 3.72 22.90 48.25
CA LEU A 119 2.35 23.02 47.74
C LEU A 119 1.30 22.99 48.87
N GLU A 120 1.71 22.85 50.13
CA GLU A 120 0.81 22.99 51.28
C GLU A 120 0.67 24.49 51.60
N GLU A 121 -0.54 25.04 51.46
CA GLU A 121 -0.84 26.42 51.90
C GLU A 121 -0.85 26.46 53.44
N LYS A 122 -0.09 27.40 54.02
CA LYS A 122 0.08 27.58 55.47
C LYS A 122 -1.16 28.13 56.17
#